data_AF-A0A9P6KI60-F1
#
_entry.id   AF-A0A9P6KI60-F1
#
_cell.length_a   1.000
_cell.length_b   1.000
_cell.length_c   1.000
_cell.angle_alpha   90.00
_cell.angle_beta   90.00
_cell.angle_gamma   90.00
#
_symmetry.space_group_name_H-M   'P 1'
#
loop_
_entity.id
_entity.type
_entity.pdbx_description
1 polymer ?
#
loop_
_entity_poly.entity_id
_entity_poly.type
_entity_poly.pdbx_seq_one_letter_code
_entity_poly.pdbx_strand_id
1 'polypeptide(L)'
;MEEKKKSSFGKAFSRTFSRKSTPSAPVPAPAPVKPVEPVAAPAPAAAVAAAPTNGASALAPAASNGSATPLSPISIPTPNLTTISPPDSTPVSRVGSPSQDDSSPKSPLSHSTHLRDSTIMSNASTASRQGGLGAEESGEGLNPTDILLNRLEAFRAVIKNLQQYYTELAQVETTVSKATHKASGVIVVPFKDGQQFMGKGGLQDVCIGIRDSAKTRSDQHASTARFLEETIIKNLRRLKQDIKAKVKALKSDTNLYSSRVFKERELTQERIAQLAKAIGLFEMGGHHQPDMEKVQSDPYVINLALKRQLVKQVHEENLFAHALKQCQDQMATFEAHIIKELKQILSSFAEYQLNNSSHSFSQTWAPTELALNVLQEESEWTHFLERHGHQLFPSDLVDANPEEVDYPCKDSPYVTPVRTAHLSRQSSVLKNWKEGYFVLTLAGWLHVFPSADISTDAVPDHSIYIPTSTLGPHSESGQKQHIFSLDGKAFEEAKIKLPSSICGNLGGGEPGCVN
;
A
#
# COMPACT_ATOMS: atom_id res chain seq x y z
N MET A 1 42.84 -48.05 24.71
CA MET A 1 42.68 -46.66 25.15
C MET A 1 41.89 -45.93 24.06
N GLU A 2 40.78 -45.27 24.30
CA GLU A 2 39.92 -45.24 25.50
C GLU A 2 38.53 -44.75 25.05
N GLU A 3 37.46 -45.46 25.41
CA GLU A 3 36.12 -45.18 24.89
C GLU A 3 35.39 -44.17 25.80
N LYS A 4 35.18 -42.93 25.32
CA LYS A 4 34.50 -41.89 26.10
C LYS A 4 33.01 -42.20 26.28
N LYS A 5 32.66 -42.74 27.45
CA LYS A 5 31.27 -42.86 27.93
C LYS A 5 30.54 -41.52 27.82
N LYS A 6 29.50 -41.46 26.99
CA LYS A 6 28.53 -40.35 27.00
C LYS A 6 27.70 -40.40 28.30
N SER A 7 27.52 -39.24 28.94
CA SER A 7 26.73 -39.08 30.17
C SER A 7 25.33 -39.68 30.05
N SER A 8 24.92 -40.48 31.04
CA SER A 8 23.60 -41.13 31.06
C SER A 8 22.45 -40.21 31.48
N PHE A 9 22.73 -38.97 31.88
CA PHE A 9 21.73 -38.06 32.46
C PHE A 9 20.60 -37.68 31.48
N GLY A 10 20.89 -37.60 30.19
CA GLY A 10 19.90 -37.23 29.15
C GLY A 10 18.86 -38.30 28.81
N LYS A 11 18.97 -39.54 29.33
CA LYS A 11 18.02 -40.63 29.03
C LYS A 11 16.91 -40.82 30.07
N ALA A 12 16.98 -40.15 31.22
CA ALA A 12 15.97 -40.27 32.28
C ALA A 12 14.69 -39.48 31.93
N PHE A 13 14.82 -38.23 31.49
CA PHE A 13 13.70 -37.32 31.19
C PHE A 13 12.79 -37.76 30.03
N SER A 14 13.27 -38.63 29.13
CA SER A 14 12.48 -39.12 27.99
C SER A 14 11.50 -40.26 28.35
N ARG A 15 11.64 -40.89 29.53
CA ARG A 15 10.84 -42.08 29.89
C ARG A 15 9.60 -41.78 30.75
N THR A 16 9.60 -40.68 31.49
CA THR A 16 8.50 -40.31 32.41
C THR A 16 7.22 -39.90 31.69
N PHE A 17 7.30 -39.41 30.44
CA PHE A 17 6.15 -38.94 29.66
C PHE A 17 5.54 -39.97 28.69
N SER A 18 5.95 -41.24 28.77
CA SER A 18 5.40 -42.32 27.92
C SER A 18 4.49 -43.28 28.70
N ARG A 19 3.28 -42.83 29.06
CA ARG A 19 2.20 -43.71 29.54
C ARG A 19 1.19 -43.96 28.42
N LYS A 20 0.99 -45.23 28.05
CA LYS A 20 -0.01 -45.63 27.04
C LYS A 20 -1.42 -45.20 27.49
N SER A 21 -2.10 -44.41 26.68
CA SER A 21 -3.54 -44.18 26.79
C SER A 21 -4.33 -45.35 26.21
N THR A 22 -5.30 -45.87 26.96
CA THR A 22 -6.35 -46.76 26.44
C THR A 22 -7.52 -45.91 25.89
N PRO A 23 -8.17 -46.33 24.80
CA PRO A 23 -9.18 -45.52 24.14
C PRO A 23 -10.48 -45.46 24.94
N SER A 24 -11.02 -44.25 25.14
CA SER A 24 -12.39 -44.05 25.63
C SER A 24 -13.40 -44.16 24.48
N ALA A 25 -14.62 -44.60 24.79
CA ALA A 25 -15.68 -44.84 23.82
C ALA A 25 -16.24 -43.53 23.19
N PRO A 26 -16.79 -43.58 21.96
CA PRO A 26 -17.27 -42.39 21.26
C PRO A 26 -18.55 -41.82 21.88
N VAL A 27 -18.57 -40.49 22.05
CA VAL A 27 -19.76 -39.71 22.42
C VAL A 27 -20.69 -39.59 21.20
N PRO A 28 -22.03 -39.74 21.34
CA PRO A 28 -22.95 -39.67 20.21
C PRO A 28 -23.07 -38.25 19.64
N ALA A 29 -23.21 -38.16 18.32
CA ALA A 29 -23.35 -36.89 17.59
C ALA A 29 -24.67 -36.15 17.93
N PRO A 30 -24.68 -34.81 17.92
CA PRO A 30 -25.90 -34.03 18.11
C PRO A 30 -26.84 -34.15 16.91
N ALA A 31 -28.15 -34.18 17.18
CA ALA A 31 -29.21 -34.29 16.18
C ALA A 31 -29.34 -33.01 15.30
N PRO A 32 -29.79 -33.13 14.04
CA PRO A 32 -29.90 -32.00 13.13
C PRO A 32 -30.97 -30.99 13.57
N VAL A 33 -30.58 -29.71 13.63
CA VAL A 33 -31.47 -28.58 13.91
C VAL A 33 -32.36 -28.31 12.68
N LYS A 34 -33.67 -28.10 12.91
CA LYS A 34 -34.61 -27.76 11.83
C LYS A 34 -34.33 -26.36 11.24
N PRO A 35 -34.60 -26.11 9.95
CA PRO A 35 -34.47 -24.79 9.35
C PRO A 35 -35.37 -23.76 10.05
N VAL A 36 -34.83 -22.58 10.31
CA VAL A 36 -35.60 -21.40 10.74
C VAL A 36 -36.09 -20.67 9.49
N GLU A 37 -37.39 -20.37 9.43
CA GLU A 37 -37.98 -19.60 8.32
C GLU A 37 -37.46 -18.14 8.31
N PRO A 38 -37.27 -17.52 7.13
CA PRO A 38 -36.78 -16.16 7.04
C PRO A 38 -37.83 -15.15 7.51
N VAL A 39 -37.47 -14.34 8.51
CA VAL A 39 -38.27 -13.19 8.96
C VAL A 39 -38.37 -12.16 7.84
N ALA A 40 -39.59 -11.78 7.48
CA ALA A 40 -39.86 -10.80 6.43
C ALA A 40 -39.33 -9.40 6.78
N ALA A 41 -38.75 -8.70 5.79
CA ALA A 41 -38.30 -7.33 5.95
C ALA A 41 -39.50 -6.35 6.09
N PRO A 42 -39.40 -5.30 6.93
CA PRO A 42 -40.45 -4.29 7.05
C PRO A 42 -40.49 -3.40 5.79
N ALA A 43 -41.68 -3.21 5.24
CA ALA A 43 -41.91 -2.29 4.12
C ALA A 43 -41.78 -0.82 4.58
N PRO A 44 -41.23 0.08 3.74
CA PRO A 44 -41.19 1.51 4.04
C PRO A 44 -42.60 2.12 3.93
N ALA A 45 -42.97 2.94 4.93
CA ALA A 45 -44.26 3.60 5.01
C ALA A 45 -44.44 4.69 3.94
N ALA A 46 -45.69 4.89 3.49
CA ALA A 46 -46.04 5.90 2.51
C ALA A 46 -45.96 7.33 3.07
N ALA A 47 -45.53 8.27 2.23
CA ALA A 47 -45.71 9.71 2.44
C ALA A 47 -46.70 10.26 1.40
N VAL A 48 -47.52 11.24 1.81
CA VAL A 48 -48.75 11.65 1.12
C VAL A 48 -48.53 12.74 0.07
N ALA A 49 -49.45 12.77 -0.91
CA ALA A 49 -49.45 13.59 -2.11
C ALA A 49 -49.40 15.12 -1.93
N ALA A 50 -48.90 15.78 -2.97
CA ALA A 50 -49.36 17.10 -3.41
C ALA A 50 -49.33 17.21 -4.95
N ALA A 51 -50.44 17.59 -5.55
CA ALA A 51 -50.58 18.04 -6.94
C ALA A 51 -51.36 19.37 -6.90
N PRO A 52 -51.15 20.34 -7.83
CA PRO A 52 -51.74 20.28 -9.19
C PRO A 52 -50.82 20.96 -10.26
N THR A 53 -51.15 21.23 -11.54
CA THR A 53 -52.33 21.00 -12.42
C THR A 53 -51.91 21.04 -13.91
N ASN A 54 -52.68 20.39 -14.79
CA ASN A 54 -52.97 20.73 -16.22
C ASN A 54 -51.85 20.83 -17.30
N GLY A 55 -52.10 20.14 -18.42
CA GLY A 55 -51.46 20.38 -19.73
C GLY A 55 -51.64 19.17 -20.66
N ALA A 56 -52.50 19.27 -21.68
CA ALA A 56 -53.00 18.11 -22.46
C ALA A 56 -52.47 18.03 -23.91
N SER A 57 -52.81 16.92 -24.56
CA SER A 57 -52.72 16.60 -26.01
C SER A 57 -51.34 16.14 -26.54
N ALA A 58 -51.23 15.29 -27.58
CA ALA A 58 -52.03 14.18 -28.15
C ALA A 58 -51.42 13.85 -29.55
N LEU A 59 -51.78 12.67 -30.11
CA LEU A 59 -51.55 12.20 -31.49
C LEU A 59 -50.14 11.78 -31.93
N ALA A 60 -50.02 10.47 -32.24
CA ALA A 60 -49.29 9.96 -33.42
C ALA A 60 -50.20 10.06 -34.67
N PRO A 61 -49.75 9.75 -35.92
CA PRO A 61 -49.59 8.34 -36.33
C PRO A 61 -48.60 7.97 -37.49
N ALA A 62 -48.19 6.69 -37.47
CA ALA A 62 -48.11 5.71 -38.58
C ALA A 62 -47.06 5.72 -39.75
N ALA A 63 -46.71 4.46 -40.11
CA ALA A 63 -46.27 3.89 -41.41
C ALA A 63 -44.80 4.06 -41.89
N SER A 64 -44.18 3.12 -42.63
CA SER A 64 -44.35 1.65 -42.81
C SER A 64 -43.19 1.04 -43.66
N ASN A 65 -42.94 -0.29 -43.55
CA ASN A 65 -42.19 -1.18 -44.48
C ASN A 65 -40.66 -0.92 -44.73
N GLY A 66 -39.78 -1.89 -45.06
CA GLY A 66 -39.89 -3.36 -45.14
C GLY A 66 -38.63 -4.07 -45.71
N SER A 67 -38.49 -5.39 -45.42
CA SER A 67 -37.71 -6.46 -46.10
C SER A 67 -36.16 -6.44 -46.32
N ALA A 68 -35.50 -7.42 -45.67
CA ALA A 68 -34.67 -8.51 -46.25
C ALA A 68 -33.24 -8.31 -46.89
N THR A 69 -32.30 -9.00 -46.23
CA THR A 69 -30.98 -9.64 -46.54
C THR A 69 -30.84 -10.47 -47.86
N PRO A 70 -29.72 -11.18 -48.15
CA PRO A 70 -28.25 -10.90 -48.04
C PRO A 70 -27.40 -11.42 -49.25
N LEU A 71 -26.07 -11.16 -49.32
CA LEU A 71 -25.11 -12.00 -50.08
C LEU A 71 -23.68 -11.99 -49.46
N SER A 72 -22.87 -13.01 -49.82
CA SER A 72 -21.70 -13.51 -49.06
C SER A 72 -20.34 -13.42 -49.86
N PRO A 73 -19.19 -14.08 -49.51
CA PRO A 73 -17.86 -13.45 -49.61
C PRO A 73 -16.88 -14.05 -50.65
N ILE A 74 -15.66 -13.49 -50.76
CA ILE A 74 -14.52 -14.04 -51.53
C ILE A 74 -13.21 -13.99 -50.71
N SER A 75 -12.32 -14.96 -50.94
CA SER A 75 -11.12 -15.30 -50.16
C SER A 75 -9.77 -14.99 -50.86
N ILE A 76 -8.74 -14.72 -50.04
CA ILE A 76 -7.25 -14.89 -50.13
C ILE A 76 -6.58 -15.21 -51.50
N PRO A 77 -5.33 -14.75 -51.74
CA PRO A 77 -4.18 -15.67 -51.52
C PRO A 77 -2.90 -15.05 -50.93
N THR A 78 -2.08 -15.90 -50.29
CA THR A 78 -0.72 -15.65 -49.77
C THR A 78 0.36 -15.79 -50.85
N PRO A 79 1.62 -15.40 -50.57
CA PRO A 79 2.72 -16.38 -50.72
C PRO A 79 3.72 -16.42 -49.53
N ASN A 80 4.68 -17.33 -49.59
CA ASN A 80 5.43 -17.90 -48.46
C ASN A 80 6.96 -17.96 -48.73
N LEU A 81 7.76 -18.53 -47.78
CA LEU A 81 9.21 -18.90 -47.86
C LEU A 81 10.27 -17.75 -47.77
N THR A 82 11.49 -17.89 -47.20
CA THR A 82 12.20 -19.02 -46.53
C THR A 82 13.28 -18.57 -45.50
N THR A 83 13.63 -19.51 -44.60
CA THR A 83 14.76 -19.71 -43.64
C THR A 83 16.20 -19.24 -44.00
N ILE A 84 17.02 -18.89 -42.98
CA ILE A 84 18.45 -19.31 -42.71
C ILE A 84 18.93 -18.76 -41.34
N SER A 85 19.88 -19.46 -40.68
CA SER A 85 20.36 -19.22 -39.28
C SER A 85 21.88 -18.82 -39.19
N PRO A 86 22.64 -18.90 -38.05
CA PRO A 86 23.59 -17.86 -37.59
C PRO A 86 25.10 -18.21 -37.78
N PRO A 87 26.08 -17.45 -37.22
CA PRO A 87 26.60 -17.76 -35.87
C PRO A 87 27.23 -16.61 -35.03
N ASP A 88 27.74 -17.00 -33.84
CA ASP A 88 28.49 -16.34 -32.75
C ASP A 88 29.41 -15.10 -32.98
N SER A 89 29.56 -14.28 -31.92
CA SER A 89 30.85 -14.08 -31.20
C SER A 89 30.75 -13.16 -29.96
N THR A 90 31.41 -13.54 -28.86
CA THR A 90 31.88 -12.70 -27.72
C THR A 90 33.42 -12.82 -27.65
N PRO A 91 34.20 -12.23 -26.70
CA PRO A 91 33.90 -11.33 -25.56
C PRO A 91 34.87 -10.11 -25.44
N VAL A 92 34.86 -9.39 -24.31
CA VAL A 92 36.04 -9.00 -23.46
C VAL A 92 35.70 -7.82 -22.51
N SER A 93 36.28 -7.82 -21.30
CA SER A 93 35.95 -6.98 -20.13
C SER A 93 36.95 -5.85 -19.82
N ARG A 94 36.49 -4.78 -19.13
CA ARG A 94 37.25 -3.98 -18.13
C ARG A 94 36.27 -3.06 -17.36
N VAL A 95 35.95 -3.30 -16.09
CA VAL A 95 36.65 -2.90 -14.84
C VAL A 95 36.79 -1.38 -14.67
N GLY A 96 36.17 -0.83 -13.61
CA GLY A 96 36.28 0.58 -13.22
C GLY A 96 35.32 1.03 -12.09
N SER A 97 35.63 0.65 -10.84
CA SER A 97 35.17 1.32 -9.59
C SER A 97 36.43 1.83 -8.87
N PRO A 98 36.43 2.86 -7.99
CA PRO A 98 35.55 3.05 -6.81
C PRO A 98 34.95 4.50 -6.76
N SER A 99 34.27 5.03 -5.73
CA SER A 99 34.27 4.76 -4.27
C SER A 99 32.92 5.04 -3.59
N GLN A 100 32.79 4.56 -2.35
CA GLN A 100 31.68 4.82 -1.42
C GLN A 100 31.93 6.05 -0.53
N ASP A 101 30.92 6.34 0.31
CA ASP A 101 30.91 7.06 1.60
C ASP A 101 30.20 8.43 1.58
N ASP A 102 29.47 8.86 2.62
CA ASP A 102 28.62 8.17 3.61
C ASP A 102 27.71 9.25 4.27
N SER A 103 26.71 8.84 5.04
CA SER A 103 25.98 9.63 6.06
C SER A 103 24.99 10.73 5.60
N SER A 104 23.71 10.43 5.79
CA SER A 104 22.71 11.32 6.42
C SER A 104 22.83 11.17 7.96
N PRO A 105 22.27 12.02 8.87
CA PRO A 105 20.89 12.54 8.79
C PRO A 105 20.51 13.84 9.56
N LYS A 106 19.19 14.11 9.57
CA LYS A 106 18.36 14.92 10.52
C LYS A 106 18.05 16.38 10.18
N SER A 107 16.75 16.61 9.91
CA SER A 107 16.01 17.85 10.20
C SER A 107 15.83 18.06 11.72
N PRO A 108 15.41 19.26 12.17
CA PRO A 108 14.00 19.39 12.53
C PRO A 108 13.34 20.75 12.16
N LEU A 109 12.01 20.78 12.23
CA LEU A 109 11.16 21.98 12.16
C LEU A 109 10.97 22.61 13.55
N SER A 110 10.84 23.95 13.63
CA SER A 110 9.81 24.65 14.45
C SER A 110 9.90 26.18 14.35
N HIS A 111 8.71 26.82 14.37
CA HIS A 111 8.28 28.11 14.97
C HIS A 111 9.30 29.25 15.28
N SER A 112 8.97 30.54 15.33
CA SER A 112 7.81 31.39 14.91
C SER A 112 8.14 32.83 15.37
N THR A 113 7.67 33.89 14.67
CA THR A 113 7.44 35.29 15.19
C THR A 113 8.56 36.01 16.00
N HIS A 114 9.02 37.23 15.70
CA HIS A 114 8.22 38.48 15.75
C HIS A 114 9.06 39.76 15.39
N LEU A 115 8.36 40.84 15.04
CA LEU A 115 8.75 42.17 14.55
C LEU A 115 9.95 42.94 15.19
N ARG A 116 10.66 43.72 14.35
CA ARG A 116 10.77 45.22 14.33
C ARG A 116 11.70 45.65 13.16
N ASP A 117 11.22 46.33 12.10
CA ASP A 117 10.80 47.75 11.97
C ASP A 117 11.97 48.73 11.73
N SER A 118 12.08 49.22 10.49
CA SER A 118 12.67 50.51 10.10
C SER A 118 12.21 50.86 8.68
N THR A 119 11.39 51.90 8.55
CA THR A 119 10.71 52.31 7.31
C THR A 119 11.50 53.34 6.50
N ILE A 120 11.55 53.19 5.17
CA ILE A 120 11.55 54.34 4.22
C ILE A 120 10.52 54.05 3.13
N MET A 121 9.71 55.06 2.80
CA MET A 121 8.51 54.96 1.95
C MET A 121 8.77 55.37 0.49
N SER A 122 8.04 54.77 -0.45
CA SER A 122 7.36 55.53 -1.53
C SER A 122 6.33 54.68 -2.30
N ASN A 123 5.04 55.00 -2.10
CA ASN A 123 3.85 54.84 -2.97
C ASN A 123 3.67 53.52 -3.78
N ALA A 124 2.65 52.69 -3.49
CA ALA A 124 1.22 52.85 -3.81
C ALA A 124 0.92 52.74 -5.34
N SER A 125 -0.04 51.95 -5.85
CA SER A 125 -1.22 51.31 -5.22
C SER A 125 -1.59 49.96 -5.87
N THR A 126 -2.39 49.17 -5.17
CA THR A 126 -2.99 47.90 -5.63
C THR A 126 -4.00 48.06 -6.78
N ALA A 127 -3.94 47.18 -7.78
CA ALA A 127 -5.10 46.84 -8.62
C ALA A 127 -5.03 45.40 -9.13
N SER A 128 -5.76 44.48 -8.48
CA SER A 128 -6.14 43.22 -9.14
C SER A 128 -7.22 43.54 -10.18
N ARG A 129 -6.97 43.21 -11.45
CA ARG A 129 -8.01 43.20 -12.48
C ARG A 129 -7.83 42.01 -13.41
N GLN A 130 -8.96 41.34 -13.67
CA GLN A 130 -9.07 40.33 -14.72
C GLN A 130 -8.63 40.92 -16.06
N GLY A 131 -7.86 40.15 -16.84
CA GLY A 131 -7.45 40.50 -18.18
C GLY A 131 -8.60 40.43 -19.17
N GLY A 132 -9.54 41.38 -19.10
CA GLY A 132 -10.46 41.67 -20.19
C GLY A 132 -9.68 42.35 -21.31
N LEU A 133 -9.53 41.68 -22.44
CA LEU A 133 -8.88 42.22 -23.64
C LEU A 133 -9.82 43.20 -24.36
N GLY A 134 -9.98 44.40 -23.78
CA GLY A 134 -10.31 45.59 -24.55
C GLY A 134 -9.04 46.09 -25.21
N ALA A 135 -8.77 45.63 -26.44
CA ALA A 135 -7.72 46.20 -27.26
C ALA A 135 -8.22 47.52 -27.86
N GLU A 136 -7.44 48.60 -27.71
CA GLU A 136 -7.73 49.85 -28.40
C GLU A 136 -7.60 49.65 -29.92
N GLU A 137 -8.61 50.08 -30.68
CA GLU A 137 -8.55 50.19 -32.14
C GLU A 137 -7.61 51.35 -32.54
N SER A 138 -6.31 51.11 -32.45
CA SER A 138 -5.36 51.84 -33.29
C SER A 138 -5.51 51.35 -34.73
N GLY A 139 -5.85 52.24 -35.66
CA GLY A 139 -6.35 51.94 -37.01
C GLY A 139 -5.37 51.33 -38.02
N GLU A 140 -4.47 50.46 -37.59
CA GLU A 140 -3.69 49.59 -38.47
C GLU A 140 -4.44 48.25 -38.58
N GLY A 141 -5.38 48.19 -39.54
CA GLY A 141 -6.40 47.14 -39.61
C GLY A 141 -5.81 45.72 -39.60
N LEU A 142 -6.22 44.92 -38.60
CA LEU A 142 -5.80 43.53 -38.41
C LEU A 142 -5.84 42.75 -39.73
N ASN A 143 -4.66 42.36 -40.23
CA ASN A 143 -4.55 41.58 -41.45
C ASN A 143 -5.30 40.25 -41.25
N PRO A 144 -6.29 39.89 -42.09
CA PRO A 144 -7.10 38.70 -41.87
C PRO A 144 -6.27 37.40 -41.90
N THR A 145 -5.11 37.41 -42.57
CA THR A 145 -4.13 36.31 -42.55
C THR A 145 -3.59 36.05 -41.13
N ASP A 146 -3.42 37.08 -40.30
CA ASP A 146 -2.90 36.94 -38.93
C ASP A 146 -3.96 36.36 -37.98
N ILE A 147 -5.25 36.64 -38.20
CA ILE A 147 -6.36 36.01 -37.47
C ILE A 147 -6.36 34.50 -37.72
N LEU A 148 -6.21 34.10 -38.99
CA LEU A 148 -6.12 32.70 -39.42
C LEU A 148 -4.87 32.00 -38.83
N LEU A 149 -3.73 32.69 -38.83
CA LEU A 149 -2.51 32.21 -38.21
C LEU A 149 -2.69 31.98 -36.70
N ASN A 150 -3.23 32.97 -35.98
CA ASN A 150 -3.49 32.89 -34.54
C ASN A 150 -4.43 31.73 -34.19
N ARG A 151 -5.44 31.45 -35.04
CA ARG A 151 -6.32 30.27 -34.91
C ARG A 151 -5.55 28.95 -34.95
N LEU A 152 -4.62 28.78 -35.89
CA LEU A 152 -3.79 27.57 -35.99
C LEU A 152 -2.77 27.46 -34.84
N GLU A 153 -2.20 28.58 -34.39
CA GLU A 153 -1.28 28.59 -33.26
C GLU A 153 -2.00 28.26 -31.93
N ALA A 154 -3.26 28.69 -31.76
CA ALA A 154 -4.12 28.27 -30.65
C ALA A 154 -4.40 26.75 -30.64
N PHE A 155 -4.77 26.15 -31.78
CA PHE A 155 -4.90 24.68 -31.88
C PHE A 155 -3.61 23.96 -31.53
N ARG A 156 -2.47 24.46 -32.05
CA ARG A 156 -1.16 23.89 -31.74
C ARG A 156 -0.82 23.96 -30.26
N ALA A 157 -1.23 25.01 -29.55
CA ALA A 157 -1.10 25.12 -28.10
C ALA A 157 -1.95 24.08 -27.36
N VAL A 158 -3.22 23.90 -27.75
CA VAL A 158 -4.10 22.86 -27.18
C VAL A 158 -3.51 21.46 -27.35
N ILE A 159 -3.10 21.10 -28.57
CA ILE A 159 -2.48 19.78 -28.83
C ILE A 159 -1.14 19.63 -28.10
N LYS A 160 -0.34 20.70 -27.94
CA LYS A 160 0.89 20.68 -27.12
C LYS A 160 0.56 20.38 -25.65
N ASN A 161 -0.46 21.01 -25.09
CA ASN A 161 -0.85 20.83 -23.68
C ASN A 161 -1.38 19.42 -23.43
N LEU A 162 -2.21 18.88 -24.33
CA LEU A 162 -2.65 17.48 -24.26
C LEU A 162 -1.48 16.50 -24.39
N GLN A 163 -0.52 16.76 -25.29
CA GLN A 163 0.68 15.94 -25.40
C GLN A 163 1.50 15.95 -24.10
N GLN A 164 1.61 17.09 -23.41
CA GLN A 164 2.29 17.16 -22.12
C GLN A 164 1.53 16.35 -21.05
N TYR A 165 0.21 16.56 -20.93
CA TYR A 165 -0.64 15.83 -19.97
C TYR A 165 -0.46 14.30 -20.07
N TYR A 166 -0.54 13.74 -21.29
CA TYR A 166 -0.32 12.30 -21.48
C TYR A 166 1.13 11.87 -21.24
N THR A 167 2.12 12.76 -21.41
CA THR A 167 3.53 12.50 -21.06
C THR A 167 3.74 12.42 -19.54
N GLU A 168 3.08 13.28 -18.76
CA GLU A 168 3.08 13.15 -17.30
C GLU A 168 2.35 11.86 -16.86
N LEU A 169 1.20 11.55 -17.47
CA LEU A 169 0.44 10.34 -17.15
C LEU A 169 1.27 9.05 -17.40
N ALA A 170 2.02 8.97 -18.51
CA ALA A 170 2.91 7.85 -18.78
C ALA A 170 4.05 7.71 -17.75
N GLN A 171 4.58 8.82 -17.23
CA GLN A 171 5.56 8.81 -16.15
C GLN A 171 4.98 8.35 -14.81
N VAL A 172 3.73 8.74 -14.49
CA VAL A 172 3.00 8.25 -13.32
C VAL A 172 2.82 6.74 -13.41
N GLU A 173 2.27 6.22 -14.52
CA GLU A 173 2.09 4.77 -14.75
C GLU A 173 3.42 4.00 -14.66
N THR A 174 4.50 4.52 -15.25
CA THR A 174 5.85 3.95 -15.15
C THR A 174 6.35 3.90 -13.70
N THR A 175 6.05 4.92 -12.89
CA THR A 175 6.46 5.00 -11.48
C THR A 175 5.65 4.02 -10.63
N VAL A 176 4.33 3.95 -10.82
CA VAL A 176 3.44 2.99 -10.14
C VAL A 176 3.83 1.56 -10.47
N SER A 177 4.13 1.26 -11.74
CA SER A 177 4.64 -0.06 -12.16
C SER A 177 5.91 -0.45 -11.38
N LYS A 178 6.95 0.39 -11.41
CA LYS A 178 8.23 0.13 -10.71
C LYS A 178 8.06 -0.02 -9.20
N ALA A 179 7.23 0.83 -8.58
CA ALA A 179 6.95 0.76 -7.14
C ALA A 179 6.21 -0.54 -6.77
N THR A 180 5.21 -0.92 -7.55
CA THR A 180 4.44 -2.16 -7.33
C THR A 180 5.30 -3.41 -7.57
N HIS A 181 6.20 -3.38 -8.56
CA HIS A 181 7.17 -4.44 -8.81
C HIS A 181 8.17 -4.60 -7.65
N LYS A 182 8.64 -3.48 -7.09
CA LYS A 182 9.50 -3.51 -5.90
C LYS A 182 8.74 -4.08 -4.69
N ALA A 183 7.45 -3.77 -4.53
CA ALA A 183 6.62 -4.30 -3.46
C ALA A 183 6.39 -5.81 -3.56
N SER A 184 6.17 -6.37 -4.76
CA SER A 184 6.07 -7.83 -4.93
C SER A 184 7.38 -8.53 -4.55
N GLY A 185 8.52 -7.94 -4.89
CA GLY A 185 9.85 -8.44 -4.51
C GLY A 185 10.15 -8.50 -3.00
N VAL A 186 9.32 -7.87 -2.15
CA VAL A 186 9.44 -7.98 -0.67
C VAL A 186 8.98 -9.36 -0.18
N ILE A 187 8.03 -10.00 -0.86
CA ILE A 187 7.47 -11.29 -0.47
C ILE A 187 8.34 -12.40 -1.04
N VAL A 188 9.31 -12.85 -0.23
CA VAL A 188 10.23 -13.94 -0.58
C VAL A 188 9.56 -15.29 -0.28
N VAL A 189 9.00 -15.91 -1.32
CA VAL A 189 8.45 -17.28 -1.29
C VAL A 189 9.07 -18.14 -2.40
N PRO A 190 9.42 -19.42 -2.15
CA PRO A 190 9.17 -20.16 -0.91
C PRO A 190 10.00 -19.67 0.30
N PHE A 191 9.47 -19.85 1.50
CA PHE A 191 10.12 -19.38 2.72
C PHE A 191 11.43 -20.14 2.99
N LYS A 192 12.45 -19.46 3.50
CA LYS A 192 13.74 -20.10 3.87
C LYS A 192 13.53 -21.18 4.93
N ASP A 193 12.72 -20.87 5.93
CA ASP A 193 12.31 -21.78 6.99
C ASP A 193 11.07 -22.60 6.59
N GLY A 194 10.92 -22.94 5.30
CA GLY A 194 9.77 -23.65 4.74
C GLY A 194 9.53 -25.08 5.26
N GLN A 195 10.29 -25.53 6.27
CA GLN A 195 9.95 -26.72 7.05
C GLN A 195 9.00 -26.42 8.22
N GLN A 196 8.85 -25.15 8.61
CA GLN A 196 7.96 -24.67 9.67
C GLN A 196 6.52 -24.48 9.18
N PHE A 197 6.32 -24.38 7.86
CA PHE A 197 5.06 -24.02 7.22
C PHE A 197 4.57 -25.11 6.26
N MET A 198 3.26 -25.21 6.11
CA MET A 198 2.62 -26.14 5.18
C MET A 198 2.83 -25.72 3.72
N GLY A 199 3.15 -26.71 2.88
CA GLY A 199 3.56 -26.45 1.49
C GLY A 199 2.44 -26.05 0.53
N LYS A 200 1.27 -26.70 0.62
CA LYS A 200 0.08 -26.44 -0.22
C LYS A 200 -1.15 -26.22 0.66
N GLY A 201 -2.01 -25.27 0.29
CA GLY A 201 -3.16 -24.85 1.09
C GLY A 201 -2.78 -24.07 2.35
N GLY A 202 -1.50 -23.76 2.52
CA GLY A 202 -0.94 -23.04 3.66
C GLY A 202 -0.70 -21.56 3.38
N LEU A 203 -0.15 -20.87 4.37
CA LEU A 203 0.22 -19.46 4.33
C LEU A 203 1.17 -19.13 3.17
N GLN A 204 2.00 -20.09 2.74
CA GLN A 204 2.89 -19.90 1.60
C GLN A 204 2.12 -19.67 0.29
N ASP A 205 1.02 -20.38 0.04
CA ASP A 205 0.20 -20.21 -1.18
C ASP A 205 -0.50 -18.85 -1.18
N VAL A 206 -0.96 -18.38 -0.01
CA VAL A 206 -1.50 -17.02 0.16
C VAL A 206 -0.43 -15.98 -0.18
N CYS A 207 0.79 -16.10 0.35
CA CYS A 207 1.88 -15.18 0.05
C CYS A 207 2.32 -15.21 -1.43
N ILE A 208 2.29 -16.38 -2.09
CA ILE A 208 2.50 -16.51 -3.54
C ILE A 208 1.42 -15.73 -4.29
N GLY A 209 0.14 -15.88 -3.92
CA GLY A 209 -0.99 -15.14 -4.50
C GLY A 209 -0.82 -13.63 -4.40
N ILE A 210 -0.47 -13.10 -3.22
CA ILE A 210 -0.25 -11.66 -3.00
C ILE A 210 0.90 -11.15 -3.90
N ARG A 211 2.03 -11.87 -3.94
CA ARG A 211 3.21 -11.53 -4.76
C ARG A 211 2.87 -11.48 -6.24
N ASP A 212 2.21 -12.52 -6.74
CA ASP A 212 1.93 -12.68 -8.16
C ASP A 212 0.79 -11.74 -8.62
N SER A 213 -0.14 -11.40 -7.72
CA SER A 213 -1.14 -10.35 -7.92
C SER A 213 -0.49 -8.96 -8.05
N ALA A 214 0.45 -8.63 -7.15
CA ALA A 214 1.20 -7.38 -7.23
C ALA A 214 2.08 -7.31 -8.51
N LYS A 215 2.73 -8.42 -8.89
CA LYS A 215 3.49 -8.51 -10.16
C LYS A 215 2.60 -8.26 -11.38
N THR A 216 1.44 -8.93 -11.46
CA THR A 216 0.47 -8.76 -12.56
C THR A 216 0.04 -7.29 -12.69
N ARG A 217 -0.24 -6.62 -11.56
CA ARG A 217 -0.58 -5.19 -11.53
C ARG A 217 0.57 -4.28 -11.98
N SER A 218 1.80 -4.59 -11.57
CA SER A 218 3.03 -3.93 -12.06
C SER A 218 3.10 -3.97 -13.60
N ASP A 219 2.81 -5.14 -14.18
CA ASP A 219 2.94 -5.39 -15.61
C ASP A 219 1.79 -4.72 -16.40
N GLN A 220 0.59 -4.62 -15.83
CA GLN A 220 -0.52 -3.81 -16.35
C GLN A 220 -0.16 -2.32 -16.43
N HIS A 221 0.36 -1.73 -15.35
CA HIS A 221 0.82 -0.33 -15.35
C HIS A 221 1.96 -0.09 -16.37
N ALA A 222 2.88 -1.05 -16.54
CA ALA A 222 3.92 -0.98 -17.57
C ALA A 222 3.34 -1.02 -19.00
N SER A 223 2.32 -1.85 -19.23
CA SER A 223 1.59 -1.93 -20.50
C SER A 223 0.91 -0.60 -20.83
N THR A 224 0.21 0.00 -19.85
CA THR A 224 -0.47 1.29 -19.98
C THR A 224 0.52 2.41 -20.32
N ALA A 225 1.66 2.47 -19.62
CA ALA A 225 2.71 3.45 -19.91
C ALA A 225 3.23 3.34 -21.36
N ARG A 226 3.54 2.12 -21.84
CA ARG A 226 3.98 1.89 -23.22
C ARG A 226 2.91 2.29 -24.24
N PHE A 227 1.66 1.93 -24.01
CA PHE A 227 0.56 2.32 -24.91
C PHE A 227 0.40 3.85 -25.01
N LEU A 228 0.53 4.56 -23.88
CA LEU A 228 0.51 6.03 -23.86
C LEU A 228 1.67 6.62 -24.68
N GLU A 229 2.89 6.11 -24.53
CA GLU A 229 4.07 6.60 -25.26
C GLU A 229 4.04 6.29 -26.76
N GLU A 230 3.79 5.02 -27.10
CA GLU A 230 3.90 4.51 -28.47
C GLU A 230 2.70 4.86 -29.35
N THR A 231 1.51 5.02 -28.76
CA THR A 231 0.26 5.33 -29.49
C THR A 231 -0.18 6.77 -29.27
N ILE A 232 -0.58 7.13 -28.05
CA ILE A 232 -1.27 8.39 -27.76
C ILE A 232 -0.34 9.60 -27.96
N ILE A 233 0.82 9.61 -27.30
CA ILE A 233 1.81 10.70 -27.39
C ILE A 233 2.38 10.80 -28.80
N LYS A 234 2.64 9.66 -29.47
CA LYS A 234 3.12 9.62 -30.86
C LYS A 234 2.12 10.26 -31.83
N ASN A 235 0.83 9.94 -31.72
CA ASN A 235 -0.21 10.50 -32.59
C ASN A 235 -0.45 12.00 -32.31
N LEU A 236 -0.48 12.43 -31.05
CA LEU A 236 -0.53 13.87 -30.69
C LEU A 236 0.70 14.63 -31.20
N ARG A 237 1.89 14.02 -31.14
CA ARG A 237 3.13 14.60 -31.67
C ARG A 237 3.07 14.79 -33.19
N ARG A 238 2.53 13.81 -33.94
CA ARG A 238 2.28 13.90 -35.38
C ARG A 238 1.29 15.02 -35.71
N LEU A 239 0.12 15.02 -35.09
CA LEU A 239 -0.89 16.07 -35.31
C LEU A 239 -0.36 17.49 -35.04
N LYS A 240 0.48 17.66 -34.00
CA LYS A 240 1.18 18.92 -33.70
C LYS A 240 2.20 19.31 -34.80
N GLN A 241 2.86 18.34 -35.44
CA GLN A 241 3.76 18.58 -36.57
C GLN A 241 2.97 18.99 -37.82
N ASP A 242 1.83 18.37 -38.09
CA ASP A 242 0.96 18.69 -39.22
C ASP A 242 0.42 20.13 -39.10
N ILE A 243 -0.04 20.54 -37.91
CA ILE A 243 -0.43 21.94 -37.65
C ILE A 243 0.77 22.89 -37.82
N LYS A 244 1.96 22.53 -37.34
CA LYS A 244 3.19 23.33 -37.54
C LYS A 244 3.55 23.47 -39.02
N ALA A 245 3.31 22.45 -39.84
CA ALA A 245 3.52 22.49 -41.28
C ALA A 245 2.51 23.43 -41.96
N LYS A 246 1.21 23.34 -41.63
CA LYS A 246 0.19 24.26 -42.18
C LYS A 246 0.43 25.72 -41.78
N VAL A 247 0.87 25.98 -40.54
CA VAL A 247 1.32 27.31 -40.08
C VAL A 247 2.48 27.85 -40.92
N LYS A 248 3.48 27.01 -41.22
CA LYS A 248 4.60 27.42 -42.10
C LYS A 248 4.12 27.72 -43.52
N ALA A 249 3.28 26.85 -44.08
CA ALA A 249 2.73 27.02 -45.43
C ALA A 249 1.96 28.34 -45.57
N LEU A 250 1.11 28.67 -44.58
CA LEU A 250 0.37 29.94 -44.53
C LEU A 250 1.31 31.15 -44.45
N LYS A 251 2.35 31.09 -43.61
CA LYS A 251 3.37 32.15 -43.49
C LYS A 251 4.21 32.35 -44.77
N SER A 252 4.27 31.36 -45.65
CA SER A 252 5.01 31.42 -46.93
C SER A 252 4.17 31.76 -48.15
N ASP A 253 2.84 31.87 -48.03
CA ASP A 253 1.96 32.10 -49.19
C ASP A 253 1.96 33.57 -49.60
N THR A 254 2.60 33.86 -50.74
CA THR A 254 2.73 35.21 -51.29
C THR A 254 1.41 35.82 -51.75
N ASN A 255 0.35 35.02 -51.95
CA ASN A 255 -0.96 35.50 -52.40
C ASN A 255 -1.81 36.04 -51.24
N LEU A 256 -1.48 35.69 -49.99
CA LEU A 256 -2.10 36.23 -48.77
C LEU A 256 -1.39 37.47 -48.23
N TYR A 257 -0.57 38.12 -49.05
CA TYR A 257 0.27 39.26 -48.65
C TYR A 257 -0.43 40.61 -48.93
N SER A 258 -1.03 41.17 -47.88
CA SER A 258 -1.83 42.41 -47.90
C SER A 258 -1.09 43.66 -48.41
N SER A 259 0.25 43.67 -48.40
CA SER A 259 1.04 44.85 -48.80
C SER A 259 0.85 45.25 -50.26
N ARG A 260 0.50 44.32 -51.17
CA ARG A 260 0.17 44.66 -52.57
C ARG A 260 -1.11 45.49 -52.63
N VAL A 261 -2.17 45.02 -51.96
CA VAL A 261 -3.45 45.73 -51.83
C VAL A 261 -3.24 47.08 -51.15
N PHE A 262 -2.44 47.13 -50.07
CA PHE A 262 -2.10 48.39 -49.38
C PHE A 262 -1.39 49.38 -50.31
N LYS A 263 -0.37 48.93 -51.05
CA LYS A 263 0.38 49.77 -51.99
C LYS A 263 -0.50 50.30 -53.12
N GLU A 264 -1.35 49.47 -53.73
CA GLU A 264 -2.24 49.94 -54.81
C GLU A 264 -3.32 50.90 -54.27
N ARG A 265 -3.77 50.74 -53.01
CA ARG A 265 -4.63 51.70 -52.29
C ARG A 265 -3.94 53.04 -52.03
N GLU A 266 -2.71 53.02 -51.55
CA GLU A 266 -1.89 54.21 -51.30
C GLU A 266 -1.70 55.01 -52.60
N LEU A 267 -1.34 54.32 -53.69
CA LEU A 267 -1.25 54.91 -55.03
C LEU A 267 -2.58 55.48 -55.51
N THR A 268 -3.71 54.81 -55.29
CA THR A 268 -5.04 55.37 -55.60
C THR A 268 -5.32 56.63 -54.79
N GLN A 269 -5.03 56.63 -53.49
CA GLN A 269 -5.24 57.78 -52.62
C GLN A 269 -4.37 58.98 -53.03
N GLU A 270 -3.11 58.74 -53.42
CA GLU A 270 -2.23 59.74 -54.00
C GLU A 270 -2.83 60.36 -55.29
N ARG A 271 -3.36 59.53 -56.20
CA ARG A 271 -4.02 60.01 -57.44
C ARG A 271 -5.33 60.75 -57.19
N ILE A 272 -6.11 60.36 -56.17
CA ILE A 272 -7.31 61.11 -55.74
C ILE A 272 -6.89 62.49 -55.22
N ALA A 273 -5.87 62.57 -54.37
CA ALA A 273 -5.37 63.84 -53.84
C ALA A 273 -4.80 64.74 -54.95
N GLN A 274 -4.07 64.17 -55.92
CA GLN A 274 -3.59 64.90 -57.11
C GLN A 274 -4.74 65.45 -57.95
N LEU A 275 -5.80 64.66 -58.18
CA LEU A 275 -6.97 65.10 -58.94
C LEU A 275 -7.72 66.23 -58.22
N ALA A 276 -7.96 66.08 -56.91
CA ALA A 276 -8.62 67.11 -56.10
C ALA A 276 -7.82 68.41 -56.09
N LYS A 277 -6.48 68.33 -55.96
CA LYS A 277 -5.60 69.50 -56.05
C LYS A 277 -5.68 70.17 -57.43
N ALA A 278 -5.67 69.40 -58.51
CA ALA A 278 -5.75 69.94 -59.86
C ALA A 278 -7.09 70.65 -60.11
N ILE A 279 -8.22 70.06 -59.70
CA ILE A 279 -9.55 70.68 -59.80
C ILE A 279 -9.60 71.99 -59.00
N GLY A 280 -9.15 71.99 -57.74
CA GLY A 280 -9.16 73.19 -56.90
C GLY A 280 -8.31 74.35 -57.44
N LEU A 281 -7.22 74.07 -58.17
CA LEU A 281 -6.44 75.10 -58.86
C LEU A 281 -7.21 75.75 -60.02
N PHE A 282 -7.98 74.96 -60.78
CA PHE A 282 -8.86 75.49 -61.84
C PHE A 282 -10.05 76.27 -61.28
N GLU A 283 -10.66 75.84 -60.18
CA GLU A 283 -11.80 76.53 -59.55
C GLU A 283 -11.41 77.87 -58.92
N MET A 284 -10.21 77.98 -58.34
CA MET A 284 -9.70 79.21 -57.72
C MET A 284 -9.02 80.16 -58.74
N GLY A 285 -8.63 79.65 -59.90
CA GLY A 285 -7.78 80.33 -60.88
C GLY A 285 -8.54 80.97 -62.05
N GLY A 286 -9.15 82.14 -61.84
CA GLY A 286 -9.75 82.95 -62.93
C GLY A 286 -8.77 83.52 -63.97
N HIS A 287 -7.48 83.17 -63.89
CA HIS A 287 -6.40 83.61 -64.78
C HIS A 287 -5.39 82.46 -64.94
N HIS A 288 -4.86 82.26 -66.15
CA HIS A 288 -3.87 81.20 -66.43
C HIS A 288 -2.65 81.29 -65.48
N GLN A 289 -2.46 80.29 -64.63
CA GLN A 289 -1.22 80.08 -63.88
C GLN A 289 -0.21 79.26 -64.71
N PRO A 290 1.10 79.54 -64.60
CA PRO A 290 2.13 78.84 -65.39
C PRO A 290 2.21 77.32 -65.09
N ASP A 291 1.77 76.87 -63.91
CA ASP A 291 1.74 75.44 -63.56
C ASP A 291 0.59 74.67 -64.24
N MET A 292 -0.34 75.37 -64.90
CA MET A 292 -1.43 74.81 -65.72
C MET A 292 -0.98 74.47 -67.15
N GLU A 293 0.16 74.99 -67.62
CA GLU A 293 0.66 74.73 -68.98
C GLU A 293 1.21 73.30 -69.17
N LYS A 294 1.44 72.58 -68.07
CA LYS A 294 1.92 71.20 -68.09
C LYS A 294 0.75 70.24 -68.34
N VAL A 295 0.85 69.41 -69.38
CA VAL A 295 -0.12 68.33 -69.68
C VAL A 295 -0.32 67.35 -68.50
N GLN A 296 0.66 67.24 -67.59
CA GLN A 296 0.54 66.42 -66.37
C GLN A 296 -0.30 67.06 -65.26
N SER A 297 -0.57 68.36 -65.33
CA SER A 297 -1.42 69.11 -64.40
C SER A 297 -2.90 69.11 -64.79
N ASP A 298 -3.24 68.62 -65.99
CA ASP A 298 -4.62 68.56 -66.50
C ASP A 298 -5.48 67.56 -65.69
N PRO A 299 -6.58 68.01 -65.06
CA PRO A 299 -7.53 67.13 -64.37
C PRO A 299 -8.03 65.96 -65.23
N TYR A 300 -8.19 66.12 -66.55
CA TYR A 300 -8.64 65.04 -67.43
C TYR A 300 -7.60 63.93 -67.55
N VAL A 301 -6.32 64.27 -67.77
CA VAL A 301 -5.20 63.31 -67.80
C VAL A 301 -5.01 62.63 -66.44
N ILE A 302 -5.10 63.37 -65.34
CA ILE A 302 -4.99 62.80 -63.98
C ILE A 302 -6.16 61.85 -63.70
N ASN A 303 -7.39 62.19 -64.10
CA ASN A 303 -8.57 61.32 -63.97
C ASN A 303 -8.42 60.03 -64.82
N LEU A 304 -7.84 60.11 -66.01
CA LEU A 304 -7.55 58.92 -66.82
C LEU A 304 -6.51 58.00 -66.15
N ALA A 305 -5.49 58.57 -65.50
CA ALA A 305 -4.53 57.82 -64.70
C ALA A 305 -5.17 57.19 -63.45
N LEU A 306 -6.03 57.94 -62.74
CA LEU A 306 -6.79 57.44 -61.59
C LEU A 306 -7.71 56.27 -61.98
N LYS A 307 -8.45 56.36 -63.10
CA LYS A 307 -9.30 55.27 -63.61
C LYS A 307 -8.49 54.01 -63.89
N ARG A 308 -7.30 54.13 -64.48
CA ARG A 308 -6.37 53.01 -64.70
C ARG A 308 -5.87 52.42 -63.38
N GLN A 309 -5.60 53.25 -62.37
CA GLN A 309 -5.13 52.83 -61.06
C GLN A 309 -6.24 52.10 -60.27
N LEU A 310 -7.48 52.61 -60.30
CA LEU A 310 -8.65 51.97 -59.69
C LEU A 310 -8.89 50.56 -60.24
N VAL A 311 -8.77 50.36 -61.56
CA VAL A 311 -8.89 49.02 -62.16
C VAL A 311 -7.83 48.05 -61.62
N LYS A 312 -6.58 48.52 -61.41
CA LYS A 312 -5.52 47.70 -60.81
C LYS A 312 -5.79 47.37 -59.34
N GLN A 313 -6.16 48.37 -58.54
CA GLN A 313 -6.48 48.17 -57.13
C GLN A 313 -7.61 47.14 -56.98
N VAL A 314 -8.72 47.30 -57.70
CA VAL A 314 -9.86 46.37 -57.66
C VAL A 314 -9.45 44.97 -58.13
N HIS A 315 -8.54 44.85 -59.10
CA HIS A 315 -8.01 43.55 -59.52
C HIS A 315 -7.21 42.86 -58.40
N GLU A 316 -6.23 43.54 -57.79
CA GLU A 316 -5.43 42.98 -56.68
C GLU A 316 -6.28 42.71 -55.43
N GLU A 317 -7.28 43.55 -55.13
CA GLU A 317 -8.24 43.33 -54.04
C GLU A 317 -9.08 42.08 -54.26
N ASN A 318 -9.60 41.87 -55.49
CA ASN A 318 -10.34 40.67 -55.83
C ASN A 318 -9.46 39.41 -55.79
N LEU A 319 -8.22 39.48 -56.28
CA LEU A 319 -7.26 38.38 -56.19
C LEU A 319 -6.99 38.00 -54.72
N PHE A 320 -6.71 38.99 -53.86
CA PHE A 320 -6.52 38.78 -52.42
C PHE A 320 -7.77 38.20 -51.75
N ALA A 321 -8.96 38.72 -52.05
CA ALA A 321 -10.22 38.23 -51.50
C ALA A 321 -10.50 36.77 -51.88
N HIS A 322 -10.27 36.39 -53.14
CA HIS A 322 -10.42 35.02 -53.61
C HIS A 322 -9.38 34.08 -52.96
N ALA A 323 -8.11 34.49 -52.87
CA ALA A 323 -7.06 33.70 -52.21
C ALA A 323 -7.35 33.50 -50.71
N LEU A 324 -7.77 34.55 -50.00
CA LEU A 324 -8.16 34.50 -48.60
C LEU A 324 -9.37 33.59 -48.38
N LYS A 325 -10.40 33.69 -49.23
CA LYS A 325 -11.58 32.81 -49.15
C LYS A 325 -11.22 31.33 -49.37
N GLN A 326 -10.40 31.04 -50.38
CA GLN A 326 -9.88 29.69 -50.62
C GLN A 326 -9.07 29.17 -49.41
N CYS A 327 -8.26 30.04 -48.78
CA CYS A 327 -7.52 29.70 -47.57
C CYS A 327 -8.45 29.36 -46.40
N GLN A 328 -9.51 30.15 -46.17
CA GLN A 328 -10.53 29.89 -45.15
C GLN A 328 -11.20 28.53 -45.34
N ASP A 329 -11.57 28.16 -46.56
CA ASP A 329 -12.24 26.88 -46.86
C ASP A 329 -11.30 25.67 -46.68
N GLN A 330 -10.03 25.81 -47.05
CA GLN A 330 -8.99 24.83 -46.71
C GLN A 330 -8.79 24.71 -45.19
N MET A 331 -8.83 25.83 -44.46
CA MET A 331 -8.65 25.83 -43.01
C MET A 331 -9.83 25.22 -42.27
N ALA A 332 -11.07 25.46 -42.70
CA ALA A 332 -12.25 24.81 -42.12
C ALA A 332 -12.16 23.28 -42.28
N THR A 333 -11.72 22.82 -43.45
CA THR A 333 -11.51 21.38 -43.72
C THR A 333 -10.36 20.81 -42.87
N PHE A 334 -9.26 21.55 -42.71
CA PHE A 334 -8.14 21.14 -41.87
C PHE A 334 -8.49 21.13 -40.37
N GLU A 335 -9.29 22.08 -39.89
CA GLU A 335 -9.82 22.13 -38.52
C GLU A 335 -10.72 20.91 -38.23
N ALA A 336 -11.61 20.56 -39.16
CA ALA A 336 -12.42 19.35 -39.05
C ALA A 336 -11.56 18.07 -38.99
N HIS A 337 -10.46 18.02 -39.74
CA HIS A 337 -9.48 16.92 -39.67
C HIS A 337 -8.76 16.87 -38.32
N ILE A 338 -8.27 18.00 -37.78
CA ILE A 338 -7.65 18.08 -36.45
C ILE A 338 -8.60 17.53 -35.38
N ILE A 339 -9.87 17.95 -35.41
CA ILE A 339 -10.89 17.51 -34.44
C ILE A 339 -11.17 16.01 -34.60
N LYS A 340 -11.22 15.49 -35.83
CA LYS A 340 -11.43 14.05 -36.11
C LYS A 340 -10.28 13.19 -35.57
N GLU A 341 -9.03 13.54 -35.89
CA GLU A 341 -7.85 12.81 -35.41
C GLU A 341 -7.77 12.87 -33.88
N LEU A 342 -8.02 14.03 -33.27
CA LEU A 342 -8.05 14.17 -31.81
C LEU A 342 -9.13 13.27 -31.17
N LYS A 343 -10.34 13.22 -31.75
CA LYS A 343 -11.38 12.29 -31.29
C LYS A 343 -10.92 10.84 -31.37
N GLN A 344 -10.31 10.41 -32.47
CA GLN A 344 -9.80 9.05 -32.64
C GLN A 344 -8.71 8.70 -31.61
N ILE A 345 -7.80 9.63 -31.31
CA ILE A 345 -6.77 9.45 -30.27
C ILE A 345 -7.42 9.28 -28.89
N LEU A 346 -8.37 10.13 -28.53
CA LEU A 346 -9.04 10.08 -27.22
C LEU A 346 -9.96 8.86 -27.08
N SER A 347 -10.66 8.47 -28.14
CA SER A 347 -11.45 7.22 -28.20
C SER A 347 -10.56 5.99 -28.04
N SER A 348 -9.41 5.94 -28.71
CA SER A 348 -8.44 4.84 -28.57
C SER A 348 -7.92 4.71 -27.14
N PHE A 349 -7.69 5.83 -26.44
CA PHE A 349 -7.37 5.81 -25.01
C PHE A 349 -8.53 5.32 -24.14
N ALA A 350 -9.76 5.75 -24.41
CA ALA A 350 -10.95 5.30 -23.67
C ALA A 350 -11.24 3.80 -23.88
N GLU A 351 -11.11 3.30 -25.11
CA GLU A 351 -11.23 1.88 -25.46
C GLU A 351 -10.14 1.04 -24.80
N TYR A 352 -8.88 1.51 -24.82
CA TYR A 352 -7.79 0.84 -24.10
C TYR A 352 -8.08 0.79 -22.60
N GLN A 353 -8.55 1.88 -22.00
CA GLN A 353 -8.89 1.91 -20.58
C GLN A 353 -10.07 0.99 -20.25
N LEU A 354 -11.12 0.95 -21.06
CA LEU A 354 -12.25 0.04 -20.87
C LEU A 354 -11.81 -1.43 -20.90
N ASN A 355 -10.99 -1.79 -21.90
CA ASN A 355 -10.50 -3.15 -22.08
C ASN A 355 -9.53 -3.58 -20.97
N ASN A 356 -8.59 -2.72 -20.56
CA ASN A 356 -7.56 -3.07 -19.58
C ASN A 356 -7.98 -2.85 -18.12
N SER A 357 -8.86 -1.88 -17.83
CA SER A 357 -9.46 -1.73 -16.48
C SER A 357 -10.45 -2.85 -16.14
N SER A 358 -10.90 -3.62 -17.14
CA SER A 358 -11.78 -4.78 -16.92
C SER A 358 -11.08 -5.93 -16.16
N HIS A 359 -9.73 -5.96 -16.15
CA HIS A 359 -8.95 -6.74 -15.20
C HIS A 359 -8.99 -6.11 -13.81
N SER A 360 -10.19 -6.11 -13.21
CA SER A 360 -10.44 -5.61 -11.87
C SER A 360 -9.49 -6.25 -10.85
N PHE A 361 -9.20 -5.53 -9.77
CA PHE A 361 -8.45 -6.06 -8.64
C PHE A 361 -9.00 -7.42 -8.18
N SER A 362 -10.33 -7.59 -8.17
CA SER A 362 -11.02 -8.85 -7.85
C SER A 362 -10.54 -10.03 -8.72
N GLN A 363 -10.44 -9.89 -10.05
CA GLN A 363 -9.97 -10.99 -10.91
C GLN A 363 -8.53 -11.39 -10.60
N THR A 364 -7.67 -10.41 -10.31
CA THR A 364 -6.25 -10.63 -9.97
C THR A 364 -6.06 -11.09 -8.52
N TRP A 365 -7.07 -10.88 -7.66
CA TRP A 365 -7.06 -11.26 -6.25
C TRP A 365 -7.73 -12.61 -5.99
N ALA A 366 -8.67 -13.03 -6.84
CA ALA A 366 -9.47 -14.25 -6.67
C ALA A 366 -8.65 -15.53 -6.35
N PRO A 367 -7.45 -15.79 -6.92
CA PRO A 367 -6.63 -16.93 -6.51
C PRO A 367 -6.10 -16.82 -5.07
N THR A 368 -5.82 -15.60 -4.61
CA THR A 368 -5.39 -15.30 -3.23
C THR A 368 -6.57 -15.41 -2.27
N GLU A 369 -7.75 -14.94 -2.67
CA GLU A 369 -8.99 -15.10 -1.92
C GLU A 369 -9.39 -16.58 -1.78
N LEU A 370 -9.23 -17.38 -2.84
CA LEU A 370 -9.37 -18.83 -2.77
C LEU A 370 -8.37 -19.44 -1.77
N ALA A 371 -7.09 -19.07 -1.84
CA ALA A 371 -6.06 -19.57 -0.92
C ALA A 371 -6.36 -19.18 0.54
N LEU A 372 -6.84 -17.96 0.78
CA LEU A 372 -7.28 -17.49 2.11
C LEU A 372 -8.49 -18.28 2.63
N ASN A 373 -9.47 -18.57 1.79
CA ASN A 373 -10.65 -19.38 2.17
C ASN A 373 -10.30 -20.86 2.40
N VAL A 374 -9.23 -21.37 1.79
CA VAL A 374 -8.72 -22.74 2.01
C VAL A 374 -7.90 -22.83 3.30
N LEU A 375 -7.14 -21.79 3.65
CA LEU A 375 -6.29 -21.74 4.84
C LEU A 375 -7.14 -21.84 6.12
N GLN A 376 -7.05 -22.98 6.81
CA GLN A 376 -7.69 -23.19 8.12
C GLN A 376 -6.77 -22.75 9.26
N GLU A 377 -7.33 -22.13 10.30
CA GLU A 377 -6.57 -21.51 11.42
C GLU A 377 -5.58 -22.47 12.09
N GLU A 378 -5.98 -23.72 12.35
CA GLU A 378 -5.12 -24.72 13.00
C GLU A 378 -4.21 -25.48 12.03
N SER A 379 -4.42 -25.40 10.70
CA SER A 379 -3.76 -26.30 9.73
C SER A 379 -2.22 -26.21 9.72
N GLU A 380 -1.68 -25.00 9.82
CA GLU A 380 -0.23 -24.76 9.95
C GLU A 380 0.33 -25.37 11.24
N TRP A 381 -0.38 -25.19 12.36
CA TRP A 381 0.01 -25.73 13.65
C TRP A 381 -0.07 -27.27 13.70
N THR A 382 -1.13 -27.85 13.15
CA THR A 382 -1.27 -29.30 13.01
C THR A 382 -0.14 -29.88 12.16
N HIS A 383 0.16 -29.28 11.00
CA HIS A 383 1.25 -29.74 10.14
C HIS A 383 2.64 -29.61 10.82
N PHE A 384 2.86 -28.53 11.57
CA PHE A 384 4.04 -28.36 12.39
C PHE A 384 4.16 -29.45 13.47
N LEU A 385 3.06 -29.78 14.17
CA LEU A 385 3.02 -30.87 15.17
C LEU A 385 3.21 -32.26 14.56
N GLU A 386 2.63 -32.55 13.38
CA GLU A 386 2.87 -33.81 12.66
C GLU A 386 4.38 -34.02 12.38
N ARG A 387 5.09 -32.93 12.07
CA ARG A 387 6.51 -32.94 11.72
C ARG A 387 7.44 -32.93 12.94
N HIS A 388 7.14 -32.09 13.94
CA HIS A 388 8.02 -31.78 15.06
C HIS A 388 7.55 -32.27 16.43
N GLY A 389 6.31 -32.77 16.55
CA GLY A 389 5.69 -33.15 17.82
C GLY A 389 6.49 -34.16 18.66
N HIS A 390 7.31 -35.00 18.03
CA HIS A 390 8.21 -35.93 18.72
C HIS A 390 9.38 -35.26 19.48
N GLN A 391 9.61 -33.96 19.28
CA GLN A 391 10.62 -33.13 19.97
C GLN A 391 9.99 -32.10 20.92
N LEU A 392 8.67 -31.96 20.86
CA LEU A 392 7.90 -31.00 21.64
C LEU A 392 7.28 -31.70 22.86
N PHE A 393 6.77 -30.91 23.80
CA PHE A 393 5.99 -31.47 24.89
C PHE A 393 4.68 -32.07 24.35
N PRO A 394 4.15 -33.14 24.99
CA PRO A 394 2.80 -33.59 24.72
C PRO A 394 1.80 -32.44 24.93
N SER A 395 0.76 -32.34 24.10
CA SER A 395 -0.30 -31.34 24.28
C SER A 395 -0.97 -31.47 25.65
N ASP A 396 -1.08 -32.70 26.15
CA ASP A 396 -1.54 -33.02 27.50
C ASP A 396 -0.37 -32.94 28.50
N LEU A 397 -0.14 -31.74 29.04
CA LEU A 397 0.75 -31.54 30.18
C LEU A 397 0.09 -32.11 31.45
N VAL A 398 0.67 -33.17 31.98
CA VAL A 398 0.38 -33.66 33.34
C VAL A 398 1.41 -33.04 34.27
N ASP A 399 0.95 -32.26 35.26
CA ASP A 399 1.82 -31.71 36.29
C ASP A 399 2.55 -32.83 37.04
N ALA A 400 3.87 -32.72 37.12
CA ALA A 400 4.70 -33.70 37.81
C ALA A 400 4.52 -33.54 39.33
N ASN A 401 3.71 -34.40 39.94
CA ASN A 401 3.61 -34.49 41.39
C ASN A 401 4.97 -34.96 41.97
N PRO A 402 5.66 -34.15 42.80
CA PRO A 402 6.97 -34.53 43.35
C PRO A 402 6.92 -35.82 44.19
N GLU A 403 5.77 -36.11 44.83
CA GLU A 403 5.55 -37.34 45.59
C GLU A 403 5.45 -38.59 44.68
N GLU A 404 5.14 -38.43 43.39
CA GLU A 404 5.08 -39.52 42.41
C GLU A 404 6.42 -39.73 41.69
N VAL A 405 7.41 -38.84 41.87
CA VAL A 405 8.74 -39.01 41.29
C VAL A 405 9.43 -40.20 41.95
N ASP A 406 9.68 -41.25 41.19
CA ASP A 406 10.46 -42.41 41.60
C ASP A 406 11.96 -42.12 41.52
N TYR A 407 12.71 -42.51 42.55
CA TYR A 407 14.16 -42.35 42.62
C TYR A 407 14.81 -43.47 43.44
N PRO A 408 16.07 -43.84 43.16
CA PRO A 408 16.74 -44.93 43.86
C PRO A 408 16.74 -44.72 45.39
N CYS A 409 16.36 -45.77 46.12
CA CYS A 409 16.25 -45.80 47.58
C CYS A 409 15.13 -44.95 48.20
N LYS A 410 14.18 -44.41 47.42
CA LYS A 410 12.97 -43.72 47.91
C LYS A 410 12.21 -44.55 48.96
N ASP A 411 11.97 -45.83 48.69
CA ASP A 411 11.24 -46.74 49.59
C ASP A 411 12.13 -47.37 50.68
N SER A 412 13.34 -46.84 50.90
CA SER A 412 14.23 -47.37 51.93
C SER A 412 13.69 -47.03 53.33
N PRO A 413 13.57 -47.99 54.26
CA PRO A 413 13.06 -47.69 55.61
C PRO A 413 13.94 -46.68 56.36
N TYR A 414 15.21 -46.52 55.95
CA TYR A 414 16.13 -45.54 56.52
C TYR A 414 15.84 -44.07 56.17
N VAL A 415 15.06 -43.79 55.11
CA VAL A 415 14.61 -42.42 54.79
C VAL A 415 13.24 -42.08 55.37
N THR A 416 12.53 -43.07 55.92
CA THR A 416 11.25 -42.88 56.61
C THR A 416 11.48 -42.59 58.11
N PRO A 417 10.79 -41.60 58.70
CA PRO A 417 10.88 -41.36 60.13
C PRO A 417 10.17 -42.46 60.93
N VAL A 418 10.81 -42.93 62.01
CA VAL A 418 10.24 -43.88 62.99
C VAL A 418 9.14 -43.21 63.79
N ARG A 419 9.38 -41.96 64.20
CA ARG A 419 8.42 -41.18 64.99
C ARG A 419 8.66 -39.69 64.78
N THR A 420 7.57 -38.94 64.77
CA THR A 420 7.59 -37.48 64.66
C THR A 420 6.66 -36.86 65.70
N ALA A 421 7.05 -35.76 66.34
CA ALA A 421 6.21 -35.06 67.31
C ALA A 421 6.62 -33.59 67.48
N HIS A 422 5.66 -32.71 67.79
CA HIS A 422 5.95 -31.37 68.32
C HIS A 422 6.26 -31.49 69.81
N LEU A 423 7.51 -31.20 70.20
CA LEU A 423 7.97 -31.24 71.58
C LEU A 423 8.61 -29.89 71.94
N SER A 424 8.83 -29.63 73.22
CA SER A 424 9.61 -28.47 73.66
C SER A 424 10.95 -28.89 74.24
N ARG A 425 12.05 -28.23 73.84
CA ARG A 425 13.37 -28.39 74.46
C ARG A 425 13.72 -27.19 75.32
N GLN A 426 14.34 -27.44 76.47
CA GLN A 426 14.89 -26.38 77.30
C GLN A 426 16.23 -25.88 76.72
N SER A 427 16.38 -24.56 76.60
CA SER A 427 17.66 -23.92 76.22
C SER A 427 18.69 -24.08 77.34
N SER A 428 19.88 -24.59 77.01
CA SER A 428 21.00 -24.74 77.95
C SER A 428 21.41 -23.39 78.58
N VAL A 429 21.39 -22.30 77.80
CA VAL A 429 21.87 -20.98 78.25
C VAL A 429 20.81 -20.23 79.08
N LEU A 430 19.60 -20.10 78.54
CA LEU A 430 18.55 -19.23 79.11
C LEU A 430 17.49 -19.99 79.92
N LYS A 431 17.51 -21.32 79.92
CA LYS A 431 16.52 -22.21 80.58
C LYS A 431 15.06 -22.02 80.14
N ASN A 432 14.79 -21.24 79.10
CA ASN A 432 13.49 -21.13 78.45
C ASN A 432 13.18 -22.39 77.62
N TRP A 433 11.90 -22.73 77.50
CA TRP A 433 11.42 -23.79 76.61
C TRP A 433 11.19 -23.22 75.21
N LYS A 434 11.80 -23.83 74.18
CA LYS A 434 11.54 -23.57 72.76
C LYS A 434 10.81 -24.78 72.17
N GLU A 435 9.72 -24.54 71.45
CA GLU A 435 9.02 -25.57 70.68
C GLU A 435 9.77 -25.90 69.38
N GLY A 436 9.63 -27.13 68.89
CA GLY A 436 10.16 -27.58 67.61
C GLY A 436 9.56 -28.91 67.20
N TYR A 437 9.81 -29.30 65.94
CA TYR A 437 9.36 -30.56 65.38
C TYR A 437 10.49 -31.60 65.44
N PHE A 438 10.24 -32.69 66.16
CA PHE A 438 11.23 -33.72 66.45
C PHE A 438 11.01 -34.91 65.53
N VAL A 439 12.09 -35.41 64.93
CA VAL A 439 12.08 -36.51 63.96
C VAL A 439 13.09 -37.57 64.37
N LEU A 440 12.61 -38.75 64.75
CA LEU A 440 13.42 -39.93 65.07
C LEU A 440 13.59 -40.81 63.83
N THR A 441 14.83 -41.18 63.48
CA THR A 441 15.16 -42.00 62.29
C THR A 441 15.66 -43.40 62.68
N LEU A 442 15.50 -44.39 61.80
CA LEU A 442 16.03 -45.75 62.01
C LEU A 442 17.57 -45.79 62.09
N ALA A 443 18.25 -44.76 61.57
CA ALA A 443 19.68 -44.59 61.71
C ALA A 443 20.11 -44.21 63.16
N GLY A 444 19.17 -44.03 64.10
CA GLY A 444 19.46 -43.72 65.50
C GLY A 444 19.60 -42.22 65.79
N TRP A 445 19.16 -41.34 64.88
CA TRP A 445 19.20 -39.89 65.08
C TRP A 445 17.85 -39.34 65.49
N LEU A 446 17.85 -38.42 66.45
CA LEU A 446 16.74 -37.55 66.80
C LEU A 446 17.08 -36.13 66.32
N HIS A 447 16.47 -35.71 65.23
CA HIS A 447 16.60 -34.37 64.66
C HIS A 447 15.52 -33.45 65.23
N VAL A 448 15.84 -32.16 65.34
CA VAL A 448 14.94 -31.11 65.80
C VAL A 448 14.91 -30.02 64.73
N PHE A 449 13.74 -29.78 64.15
CA PHE A 449 13.48 -28.76 63.15
C PHE A 449 12.66 -27.61 63.77
N PRO A 450 12.77 -26.37 63.26
CA PRO A 450 11.90 -25.27 63.67
C PRO A 450 10.41 -25.55 63.41
N SER A 451 10.07 -26.16 62.26
CA SER A 451 8.71 -26.48 61.82
C SER A 451 8.57 -27.93 61.34
N ALA A 452 7.33 -28.37 61.14
CA ALA A 452 7.02 -29.62 60.44
C ALA A 452 7.05 -29.47 58.91
N ASP A 453 7.10 -28.23 58.41
CA ASP A 453 7.14 -27.93 56.97
C ASP A 453 8.57 -28.04 56.42
N ILE A 454 8.83 -29.16 55.74
CA ILE A 454 10.13 -29.48 55.13
C ILE A 454 10.48 -28.50 53.99
N SER A 455 9.49 -27.80 53.40
CA SER A 455 9.74 -26.82 52.33
C SER A 455 10.37 -25.52 52.84
N THR A 456 10.14 -25.18 54.11
CA THR A 456 10.72 -24.00 54.77
C THR A 456 11.93 -24.35 55.63
N ASP A 457 11.87 -25.45 56.37
CA ASP A 457 12.85 -25.83 57.40
C ASP A 457 13.55 -27.16 57.08
N ALA A 458 14.24 -27.24 55.93
CA ALA A 458 14.91 -28.46 55.46
C ALA A 458 16.16 -28.89 56.26
N VAL A 459 16.66 -28.06 57.19
CA VAL A 459 17.88 -28.31 57.99
C VAL A 459 17.52 -28.35 59.48
N PRO A 460 17.94 -29.36 60.26
CA PRO A 460 17.61 -29.43 61.67
C PRO A 460 18.48 -28.47 62.50
N ASP A 461 17.83 -27.64 63.34
CA ASP A 461 18.44 -26.81 64.40
C ASP A 461 19.41 -27.62 65.27
N HIS A 462 19.01 -28.85 65.63
CA HIS A 462 19.78 -29.74 66.50
C HIS A 462 19.62 -31.21 66.09
N SER A 463 20.64 -32.03 66.35
CA SER A 463 20.61 -33.47 66.08
C SER A 463 21.31 -34.23 67.21
N ILE A 464 20.66 -35.26 67.73
CA ILE A 464 21.15 -36.09 68.85
C ILE A 464 21.27 -37.54 68.37
N TYR A 465 22.44 -38.17 68.58
CA TYR A 465 22.65 -39.58 68.23
C TYR A 465 22.34 -40.50 69.41
N ILE A 466 21.15 -41.11 69.38
CA ILE A 466 20.54 -41.86 70.48
C ILE A 466 21.39 -43.03 70.97
N PRO A 467 22.05 -43.86 70.13
CA PRO A 467 22.86 -44.99 70.61
C PRO A 467 24.06 -44.61 71.50
N THR A 468 24.47 -43.34 71.52
CA THR A 468 25.52 -42.82 72.40
C THR A 468 25.01 -41.90 73.51
N SER A 469 23.70 -41.74 73.61
CA SER A 469 23.05 -40.90 74.62
C SER A 469 22.56 -41.74 75.80
N THR A 470 22.63 -41.18 77.00
CA THR A 470 22.07 -41.75 78.22
C THR A 470 20.73 -41.10 78.50
N LEU A 471 19.70 -41.92 78.74
CA LEU A 471 18.39 -41.44 79.17
C LEU A 471 18.46 -41.12 80.67
N GLY A 472 18.28 -39.84 81.02
CA GLY A 472 18.24 -39.37 82.39
C GLY A 472 16.87 -39.56 83.04
N PRO A 473 16.65 -38.97 84.23
CA PRO A 473 15.39 -39.09 84.96
C PRO A 473 14.20 -38.61 84.12
N HIS A 474 13.08 -39.34 84.22
CA HIS A 474 11.79 -38.93 83.66
C HIS A 474 10.82 -38.58 84.79
N SER A 475 9.87 -37.70 84.49
CA SER A 475 8.78 -37.31 85.42
C SER A 475 7.91 -38.51 85.82
N GLU A 476 7.59 -38.61 87.11
CA GLU A 476 6.66 -39.61 87.67
C GLU A 476 5.24 -39.51 87.07
N SER A 477 4.51 -40.62 87.11
CA SER A 477 3.13 -40.70 86.63
C SER A 477 2.20 -39.78 87.44
N GLY A 478 1.40 -38.96 86.75
CA GLY A 478 0.48 -38.00 87.36
C GLY A 478 0.99 -36.55 87.48
N GLN A 479 2.23 -36.25 87.08
CA GLN A 479 2.76 -34.88 87.08
C GLN A 479 2.14 -33.99 85.98
N LYS A 480 2.00 -32.68 86.25
CA LYS A 480 1.44 -31.69 85.29
C LYS A 480 2.32 -31.39 84.07
N GLN A 481 3.58 -31.84 84.08
CA GLN A 481 4.51 -31.71 82.96
C GLN A 481 5.29 -33.00 82.81
N HIS A 482 5.27 -33.59 81.62
CA HIS A 482 6.02 -34.80 81.32
C HIS A 482 7.36 -34.41 80.69
N ILE A 483 8.44 -34.61 81.42
CA ILE A 483 9.79 -34.17 81.04
C ILE A 483 10.74 -35.36 81.21
N PHE A 484 11.65 -35.53 80.25
CA PHE A 484 12.77 -36.45 80.33
C PHE A 484 14.07 -35.74 79.93
N SER A 485 15.18 -36.16 80.50
CA SER A 485 16.53 -35.68 80.15
C SER A 485 17.19 -36.66 79.18
N LEU A 486 17.89 -36.13 78.16
CA LEU A 486 18.83 -36.89 77.33
C LEU A 486 20.23 -36.27 77.46
N ASP A 487 21.18 -37.04 77.99
CA ASP A 487 22.60 -36.69 78.05
C ASP A 487 23.33 -37.30 76.86
N GLY A 488 24.00 -36.48 76.03
CA GLY A 488 24.75 -36.94 74.87
C GLY A 488 26.22 -36.58 74.96
N LYS A 489 27.13 -37.40 74.42
CA LYS A 489 28.58 -37.10 74.42
C LYS A 489 28.99 -35.76 73.79
N ALA A 490 28.09 -35.12 73.02
CA ALA A 490 28.33 -33.84 72.35
C ALA A 490 27.57 -32.64 72.96
N PHE A 491 26.66 -32.84 73.92
CA PHE A 491 25.82 -31.78 74.49
C PHE A 491 25.47 -32.04 75.96
N GLU A 492 25.53 -30.98 76.78
CA GLU A 492 25.08 -30.96 78.17
C GLU A 492 23.54 -31.12 78.28
N GLU A 493 23.08 -31.81 79.32
CA GLU A 493 21.70 -32.27 79.63
C GLU A 493 20.56 -31.62 78.81
N ALA A 494 20.07 -32.32 77.78
CA ALA A 494 18.94 -31.86 76.98
C ALA A 494 17.60 -32.28 77.61
N LYS A 495 16.93 -31.33 78.29
CA LYS A 495 15.57 -31.55 78.82
C LYS A 495 14.53 -31.38 77.71
N ILE A 496 13.74 -32.42 77.49
CA ILE A 496 12.67 -32.47 76.50
C ILE A 496 11.34 -32.66 77.23
N LYS A 497 10.38 -31.82 76.90
CA LYS A 497 9.02 -31.82 77.43
C LYS A 497 8.06 -32.35 76.38
N LEU A 498 7.30 -33.37 76.76
CA LEU A 498 6.21 -33.92 75.97
C LEU A 498 4.98 -32.99 76.07
N PRO A 499 4.22 -32.81 74.97
CA PRO A 499 2.94 -32.11 75.03
C PRO A 499 1.92 -32.90 75.86
N SER A 500 1.10 -32.19 76.63
CA SER A 500 0.11 -32.79 77.55
C SER A 500 -0.99 -33.62 76.85
N SER A 501 -1.11 -33.51 75.52
CA SER A 501 -2.00 -34.33 74.70
C SER A 501 -1.53 -35.77 74.48
N ILE A 502 -0.22 -36.05 74.59
CA ILE A 502 0.32 -37.43 74.41
C ILE A 502 0.06 -38.32 75.63
N CYS A 503 -0.15 -37.73 76.82
CA CYS A 503 -0.54 -38.45 78.03
C CYS A 503 -2.05 -38.40 78.31
N GLY A 504 -2.85 -38.12 77.28
CA GLY A 504 -4.30 -38.27 77.32
C GLY A 504 -4.74 -39.71 77.06
N ASN A 505 -5.15 -40.40 78.12
CA ASN A 505 -5.89 -41.67 78.09
C ASN A 505 -5.10 -42.98 77.80
N LEU A 506 -4.24 -43.36 78.75
CA LEU A 506 -3.98 -44.78 79.06
C LEU A 506 -4.51 -45.08 80.47
N GLY A 507 -5.81 -45.32 80.57
CA GLY A 507 -6.49 -45.68 81.82
C GLY A 507 -7.54 -46.76 81.60
N GLY A 508 -7.21 -48.01 81.93
CA GLY A 508 -8.17 -49.14 81.88
C GLY A 508 -7.61 -50.49 81.42
N GLY A 509 -6.53 -50.98 82.04
CA GLY A 509 -6.00 -52.32 81.78
C GLY A 509 -4.65 -52.56 82.49
N GLU A 510 -4.48 -53.72 83.11
CA GLU A 510 -3.32 -54.08 83.94
C GLU A 510 -2.02 -54.38 83.13
N PRO A 511 -0.85 -54.51 83.78
CA PRO A 511 0.41 -54.04 83.20
C PRO A 511 1.10 -55.01 82.24
N GLY A 512 1.77 -54.43 81.24
CA GLY A 512 2.79 -55.10 80.44
C GLY A 512 3.82 -54.10 79.95
N CYS A 513 5.01 -54.09 80.54
CA CYS A 513 6.16 -53.40 79.96
C CYS A 513 6.63 -54.17 78.72
N VAL A 514 6.80 -53.48 77.60
CA VAL A 514 7.57 -53.95 76.45
C VAL A 514 8.62 -52.88 76.17
N ASN A 515 9.88 -53.32 76.02
CA ASN A 515 11.06 -52.47 75.82
C ASN A 515 11.04 -51.72 74.49
#